data_AF-A0A397VAE1-F1
#
_entry.id   AF-A0A397VAE1-F1
#
_cell.length_a   1.000
_cell.length_b   1.000
_cell.length_c   1.000
_cell.angle_alpha   90.00
_cell.angle_beta   90.00
_cell.angle_gamma   90.00
#
_symmetry.space_group_name_H-M   'P 1'
#
loop_
_entity.id
_entity.type
_entity.pdbx_description
1 polymer ?
#
loop_
_entity_poly.entity_id
_entity_poly.type
_entity_poly.pdbx_seq_one_letter_code
_entity_poly.pdbx_strand_id
1 'polypeptide(L)'
;MPLCTIKIEAVVAQIVSQLDRWNIQTRRNGIITSSQGGFDFNVSGKRTIDAPDVAFTPRRKYDSLTEEQRQTFKGEPFTPTFVGTEGEEHGWNDVSGDEVLPDFTLEVWKIDQTSEPSEPGEPSLFIIKCPRCESTFNSDYLFMKHYEDVHVRKLH
;
A
#
# COMPACT_ATOMS: atom_id res chain seq x y z
N MET A 1 -1.24 -19.14 9.93
CA MET A 1 -0.76 -17.75 10.07
C MET A 1 -0.59 -17.49 11.56
N PRO A 2 0.60 -17.09 12.05
CA PRO A 2 0.73 -16.56 13.40
C PRO A 2 -0.10 -15.27 13.52
N LEU A 3 -0.55 -14.93 14.74
CA LEU A 3 -1.23 -13.67 14.99
C LEU A 3 -0.22 -12.53 14.89
N CYS A 4 -0.51 -11.54 14.05
CA CYS A 4 0.31 -10.34 13.94
C CYS A 4 0.00 -9.36 15.09
N THR A 5 0.96 -8.50 15.46
CA THR A 5 0.72 -7.48 16.49
C THR A 5 0.05 -6.26 15.87
N ILE A 6 -0.74 -5.52 16.67
CA ILE A 6 -1.38 -4.27 16.21
C ILE A 6 -0.38 -3.24 15.65
N LYS A 7 0.87 -3.23 16.16
CA LYS A 7 1.94 -2.38 15.64
C LYS A 7 2.30 -2.75 14.19
N ILE A 8 2.51 -4.04 13.91
CA ILE A 8 2.88 -4.51 12.56
C ILE A 8 1.72 -4.30 11.59
N GLU A 9 0.48 -4.59 12.00
CA GLU A 9 -0.72 -4.31 11.18
C GLU A 9 -0.84 -2.81 10.81
N ALA A 10 -0.54 -1.92 11.76
CA ALA A 10 -0.56 -0.47 11.51
C ALA A 10 0.58 -0.02 10.58
N VAL A 11 1.79 -0.59 10.73
CA VAL A 11 2.93 -0.40 9.82
C VAL A 11 2.55 -0.84 8.39
N VAL A 12 2.02 -2.04 8.22
CA VAL A 12 1.55 -2.59 6.94
C VAL A 12 0.49 -1.70 6.30
N ALA A 13 -0.51 -1.25 7.06
CA ALA A 13 -1.54 -0.33 6.56
C ALA A 13 -0.95 1.01 6.08
N GLN A 14 0.04 1.55 6.80
CA GLN A 14 0.71 2.79 6.42
C GLN A 14 1.58 2.63 5.16
N ILE A 15 2.24 1.48 5.00
CA ILE A 15 2.99 1.14 3.77
C ILE A 15 2.03 1.05 2.57
N VAL A 16 0.92 0.30 2.71
CA VAL A 16 -0.12 0.18 1.67
C VAL A 16 -0.68 1.54 1.28
N SER A 17 -0.94 2.44 2.24
CA SER A 17 -1.40 3.81 1.96
C SER A 17 -0.40 4.62 1.11
N GLN A 18 0.90 4.44 1.32
CA GLN A 18 1.94 5.11 0.54
C GLN A 18 2.05 4.53 -0.88
N LEU A 19 2.04 3.20 -1.02
CA LEU A 19 2.05 2.56 -2.34
C LEU A 19 0.80 2.90 -3.15
N ASP A 20 -0.39 2.92 -2.56
CA ASP A 20 -1.63 3.24 -3.27
C ASP A 20 -1.65 4.69 -3.77
N ARG A 21 -1.21 5.63 -2.93
CA ARG A 21 -1.03 7.03 -3.33
C ARG A 21 -0.09 7.16 -4.54
N TRP A 22 1.05 6.48 -4.53
CA TRP A 22 1.98 6.45 -5.66
C TRP A 22 1.35 5.80 -6.91
N ASN A 23 0.66 4.67 -6.74
CA ASN A 23 0.03 3.89 -7.83
C ASN A 23 -1.04 4.70 -8.58
N ILE A 24 -1.80 5.52 -7.84
CA ILE A 24 -2.77 6.50 -8.37
C ILE A 24 -2.04 7.67 -9.04
N GLN A 25 -1.10 8.32 -8.35
CA GLN A 25 -0.39 9.52 -8.85
C GLN A 25 0.37 9.24 -10.16
N THR A 26 1.06 8.11 -10.24
CA THR A 26 1.83 7.68 -11.41
C THR A 26 0.97 6.96 -12.47
N ARG A 27 -0.33 6.77 -12.21
CA ARG A 27 -1.29 6.06 -13.08
C ARG A 27 -0.86 4.64 -13.45
N ARG A 28 -0.09 3.97 -12.59
CA ARG A 28 0.42 2.61 -12.82
C ARG A 28 -0.70 1.56 -12.73
N ASN A 29 -1.74 1.85 -11.95
CA ASN A 29 -2.98 1.08 -11.83
C ASN A 29 -2.76 -0.42 -11.55
N GLY A 30 -1.63 -0.75 -10.89
CA GLY A 30 -1.29 -2.11 -10.47
C GLY A 30 -2.09 -2.54 -9.24
N ILE A 31 -1.97 -3.81 -8.90
CA ILE A 31 -2.66 -4.42 -7.76
C ILE A 31 -1.72 -4.39 -6.55
N ILE A 32 -2.23 -3.90 -5.41
CA ILE A 32 -1.55 -3.89 -4.11
C ILE A 32 -2.29 -4.88 -3.20
N THR A 33 -1.55 -5.69 -2.46
CA THR A 33 -2.10 -6.63 -1.47
C THR A 33 -1.31 -6.54 -0.18
N SER A 34 -1.99 -6.48 0.96
CA SER A 34 -1.41 -6.82 2.27
C SER A 34 -1.52 -8.33 2.57
N SER A 35 -0.93 -8.75 3.69
CA SER A 35 -0.70 -10.11 4.25
C SER A 35 -1.89 -11.12 4.30
N GLN A 36 -2.65 -11.30 3.21
CA GLN A 36 -3.62 -12.39 3.04
C GLN A 36 -3.57 -13.06 1.66
N GLY A 37 -2.84 -12.47 0.70
CA GLY A 37 -2.54 -13.09 -0.60
C GLY A 37 -1.22 -13.85 -0.55
N GLY A 38 -1.27 -15.18 -0.54
CA GLY A 38 -0.09 -15.97 -0.89
C GLY A 38 0.26 -15.78 -2.36
N PHE A 39 1.54 -15.76 -2.70
CA PHE A 39 2.02 -15.78 -4.07
C PHE A 39 2.83 -17.04 -4.32
N ASP A 40 2.79 -17.51 -5.56
CA ASP A 40 3.40 -18.75 -5.98
C ASP A 40 4.70 -18.46 -6.70
N PHE A 41 5.82 -18.56 -5.98
CA PHE A 41 7.15 -18.25 -6.49
C PHE A 41 7.81 -19.50 -7.08
N ASN A 42 8.58 -19.31 -8.15
CA ASN A 42 9.52 -20.32 -8.64
C ASN A 42 10.94 -19.94 -8.21
N VAL A 43 11.35 -20.38 -7.02
CA VAL A 43 12.69 -20.14 -6.48
C VAL A 43 13.56 -21.33 -6.80
N SER A 44 14.63 -21.13 -7.60
CA SER A 44 15.60 -22.17 -7.96
C SER A 44 14.98 -23.45 -8.57
N GLY A 45 13.91 -23.31 -9.35
CA GLY A 45 13.19 -24.44 -9.97
C GLY A 45 12.20 -25.14 -9.04
N LYS A 46 11.96 -24.61 -7.83
CA LYS A 46 11.01 -25.17 -6.86
C LYS A 46 9.86 -24.20 -6.59
N ARG A 47 8.65 -24.71 -6.77
CA ARG A 47 7.39 -24.06 -6.38
C ARG A 47 7.37 -23.80 -4.88
N THR A 48 7.22 -22.54 -4.50
CA THR A 48 7.26 -22.06 -3.11
C THR A 48 6.14 -21.04 -2.93
N ILE A 49 5.14 -21.36 -2.09
CA ILE A 49 4.11 -20.39 -1.73
C ILE A 49 4.64 -19.56 -0.56
N ASP A 50 4.73 -18.26 -0.76
CA ASP A 50 5.15 -17.29 0.26
C ASP A 50 4.13 -16.15 0.36
N ALA A 51 3.99 -15.57 1.55
CA ALA A 51 2.95 -14.62 1.90
C ALA A 51 3.59 -13.34 2.47
N PRO A 52 4.05 -12.42 1.60
CA PRO A 52 4.69 -11.19 2.02
C PRO A 52 3.70 -10.25 2.72
N ASP A 53 4.19 -9.39 3.61
CA ASP A 53 3.35 -8.47 4.37
C ASP A 53 2.69 -7.42 3.48
N VAL A 54 3.41 -6.97 2.45
CA VAL A 54 2.92 -6.13 1.36
C VAL A 54 3.50 -6.62 0.03
N ALA A 55 2.68 -6.67 -1.01
CA ALA A 55 3.14 -6.90 -2.39
C ALA A 55 2.49 -5.95 -3.41
N PHE A 56 3.21 -5.70 -4.50
CA PHE A 56 2.68 -4.99 -5.68
C PHE A 56 2.88 -5.84 -6.95
N THR A 57 1.79 -5.97 -7.72
CA THR A 57 1.77 -6.64 -9.03
C THR A 57 1.41 -5.61 -10.12
N PRO A 58 2.30 -5.33 -11.09
CA PRO A 58 2.02 -4.37 -12.16
C PRO A 58 0.80 -4.79 -12.98
N ARG A 59 0.03 -3.80 -13.45
CA ARG A 59 -1.25 -4.08 -14.11
C ARG A 59 -1.15 -5.04 -15.29
N ARG A 60 -0.15 -4.86 -16.14
CA ARG A 60 0.15 -5.76 -17.28
C ARG A 60 0.41 -7.21 -16.85
N LYS A 61 1.07 -7.42 -15.71
CA LYS A 61 1.35 -8.75 -15.17
C LYS A 61 0.05 -9.40 -14.69
N TYR A 62 -0.74 -8.67 -13.90
CA TYR A 62 -2.05 -9.13 -13.43
C TYR A 62 -3.04 -9.44 -14.56
N ASP A 63 -3.12 -8.58 -15.58
CA ASP A 63 -3.98 -8.78 -16.75
C ASP A 63 -3.52 -9.98 -17.62
N SER A 64 -2.26 -10.42 -17.50
CA SER A 64 -1.73 -11.62 -18.17
C SER A 64 -1.96 -12.93 -17.41
N LEU A 65 -2.41 -12.87 -16.15
CA LEU A 65 -2.69 -14.06 -15.35
C LEU A 65 -3.98 -14.75 -15.82
N THR A 66 -3.95 -16.08 -15.86
CA THR A 66 -5.15 -16.91 -16.03
C THR A 66 -6.07 -16.81 -14.82
N GLU A 67 -7.35 -17.14 -15.01
CA GLU A 67 -8.30 -17.11 -13.89
C GLU A 67 -7.97 -18.13 -12.79
N GLU A 68 -7.35 -19.27 -13.15
CA GLU A 68 -6.88 -20.25 -12.18
C GLU A 68 -5.75 -19.68 -11.30
N GLN A 69 -4.80 -18.94 -11.88
CA GLN A 69 -3.72 -18.25 -11.14
C GLN A 69 -4.23 -17.08 -10.29
N ARG A 70 -5.33 -16.42 -10.68
CA ARG A 70 -5.93 -15.32 -9.90
C ARG A 70 -6.79 -15.79 -8.73
N GLN A 71 -7.38 -16.99 -8.83
CA GLN A 71 -8.31 -17.52 -7.83
C GLN A 71 -7.71 -18.65 -6.97
N THR A 72 -6.58 -19.23 -7.36
CA THR A 72 -5.98 -20.39 -6.68
C THR A 72 -4.45 -20.40 -6.79
N PHE A 73 -3.77 -21.18 -5.94
CA PHE A 73 -2.34 -21.49 -6.08
C PHE A 73 -2.07 -22.59 -7.12
N LYS A 74 -2.72 -22.54 -8.29
CA LYS A 74 -2.55 -23.49 -9.41
C LYS A 74 -2.25 -22.73 -10.71
N GLY A 75 -1.88 -23.47 -11.75
CA GLY A 75 -1.25 -22.93 -12.97
C GLY A 75 0.26 -22.74 -12.80
N GLU A 76 0.87 -21.96 -13.70
CA GLU A 76 2.28 -21.60 -13.61
C GLU A 76 2.53 -20.61 -12.46
N PRO A 77 3.66 -20.75 -11.72
CA PRO A 77 4.04 -19.78 -10.69
C PRO A 77 4.24 -18.38 -11.25
N PHE A 78 3.90 -17.35 -10.46
CA PHE A 78 4.26 -15.97 -10.75
C PHE A 78 4.68 -15.22 -9.48
N THR A 79 5.80 -14.50 -9.61
CA THR A 79 6.34 -13.62 -8.57
C THR A 79 5.76 -12.20 -8.73
N PRO A 80 5.24 -11.54 -7.67
CA PRO A 80 5.01 -10.10 -7.65
C PRO A 80 6.27 -9.31 -8.03
N THR A 81 6.12 -8.03 -8.37
CA THR A 81 7.29 -7.17 -8.70
C THR A 81 7.91 -6.54 -7.46
N PHE A 82 7.21 -6.55 -6.34
CA PHE A 82 7.68 -5.99 -5.07
C PHE A 82 7.12 -6.81 -3.93
N VAL A 83 7.95 -7.09 -2.93
CA VAL A 83 7.55 -7.68 -1.65
C VAL A 83 8.25 -6.97 -0.49
N GLY A 84 7.51 -6.74 0.60
CA GLY A 84 8.06 -6.30 1.87
C GLY A 84 7.64 -7.28 2.97
N THR A 85 8.57 -7.59 3.88
CA THR A 85 8.34 -8.36 5.09
C THR A 85 9.02 -7.66 6.27
N GLU A 86 8.33 -7.49 7.40
CA GLU A 86 8.99 -7.04 8.65
C GLU A 86 9.45 -8.27 9.46
N GLY A 87 10.75 -8.36 9.75
CA GLY A 87 11.24 -9.35 10.73
C GLY A 87 12.72 -9.73 10.67
N GLU A 88 13.38 -9.55 9.52
CA GLU A 88 14.81 -9.83 9.35
C GLU A 88 15.54 -8.64 8.70
N GLU A 89 16.87 -8.60 8.80
CA GLU A 89 17.74 -7.46 8.41
C GLU A 89 17.76 -7.14 6.89
N HIS A 90 16.86 -7.73 6.11
CA HIS A 90 16.80 -7.66 4.66
C HIS A 90 15.73 -6.66 4.23
N GLY A 91 16.14 -5.41 4.01
CA GLY A 91 15.27 -4.37 3.47
C GLY A 91 14.65 -4.74 2.12
N TRP A 92 13.55 -4.05 1.80
CA TRP A 92 12.79 -4.01 0.53
C TRP A 92 13.48 -4.70 -0.66
N ASN A 93 13.04 -5.91 -1.00
CA ASN A 93 13.65 -6.72 -2.06
C ASN A 93 12.83 -6.67 -3.35
N ASP A 94 13.49 -6.31 -4.45
CA ASP A 94 13.02 -6.69 -5.78
C ASP A 94 13.22 -8.20 -5.96
N VAL A 95 12.11 -8.92 -6.09
CA VAL A 95 12.07 -10.37 -6.32
C VAL A 95 11.78 -10.71 -7.79
N SER A 96 11.69 -9.71 -8.67
CA SER A 96 11.33 -9.84 -10.08
C SER A 96 12.44 -9.51 -11.08
N GLY A 97 13.37 -8.61 -10.74
CA GLY A 97 14.41 -8.12 -11.65
C GLY A 97 13.93 -7.07 -12.65
N ASP A 98 12.72 -6.53 -12.48
CA ASP A 98 12.15 -5.45 -13.30
C ASP A 98 12.51 -4.06 -12.71
N GLU A 99 12.25 -2.95 -13.42
CA GLU A 99 12.30 -1.61 -12.80
C GLU A 99 11.16 -1.46 -11.76
N VAL A 100 11.47 -1.77 -10.50
CA VAL A 100 10.51 -1.75 -9.39
C VAL A 100 10.20 -0.32 -8.96
N LEU A 101 8.93 0.06 -9.11
CA LEU A 101 8.34 1.28 -8.55
C LEU A 101 9.17 2.57 -8.83
N PRO A 102 9.41 2.95 -10.10
CA PRO A 102 10.17 4.16 -10.42
C PRO A 102 9.56 5.39 -9.76
N ASP A 103 10.44 6.24 -9.24
CA ASP A 103 10.13 7.45 -8.45
C ASP A 103 9.32 7.21 -7.16
N PHE A 104 9.17 5.97 -6.71
CA PHE A 104 8.62 5.69 -5.38
C PHE A 104 9.68 5.93 -4.30
N THR A 105 9.29 6.65 -3.25
CA THR A 105 10.10 6.83 -2.03
C THR A 105 9.20 6.55 -0.84
N LEU A 106 9.64 5.64 0.02
CA LEU A 106 8.92 5.34 1.25
C LEU A 106 9.26 6.36 2.34
N GLU A 107 8.25 7.05 2.85
CA GLU A 107 8.38 7.98 3.96
C GLU A 107 8.40 7.21 5.29
N VAL A 108 9.59 6.71 5.66
CA VAL A 108 9.82 5.92 6.89
C VAL A 108 9.34 6.64 8.15
N TRP A 109 9.52 7.96 8.24
CA TRP A 109 9.08 8.77 9.38
C TRP A 109 7.57 8.67 9.67
N LYS A 110 6.73 8.40 8.65
CA LYS A 110 5.29 8.17 8.84
C LYS A 110 5.00 6.78 9.42
N ILE A 111 5.86 5.81 9.16
CA ILE A 111 5.78 4.45 9.71
C ILE A 111 6.14 4.50 11.20
N ASP A 112 7.23 5.19 11.54
CA ASP A 112 7.66 5.40 12.93
C ASP A 112 6.53 6.01 13.76
N GLN A 113 5.96 7.15 13.31
CA GLN A 113 4.83 7.83 13.94
C GLN A 113 3.56 6.97 14.07
N THR A 114 3.33 6.04 13.14
CA THR A 114 2.18 5.11 13.21
C THR A 114 2.35 4.08 14.32
N SER A 115 3.60 3.82 14.73
CA SER A 115 3.95 2.79 15.69
C SER A 115 4.18 3.29 17.12
N GLU A 116 4.21 4.61 17.32
CA GLU A 116 4.44 5.27 18.61
C GLU A 116 3.12 5.82 19.21
N PRO A 117 2.96 5.80 20.54
CA PRO A 117 1.83 6.47 21.19
C PRO A 117 1.92 7.98 20.97
N SER A 118 0.90 8.57 20.35
CA SER A 118 0.81 10.01 20.19
C SER A 118 0.52 10.69 21.54
N GLU A 119 1.37 11.63 21.96
CA GLU A 119 1.01 12.62 22.98
C GLU A 119 -0.28 13.37 22.58
N PRO A 120 -1.16 13.73 23.55
CA PRO A 120 -2.40 14.43 23.24
C PRO A 120 -2.10 15.82 22.65
N GLY A 121 -2.32 15.97 21.34
CA GLY A 121 -1.98 17.18 20.59
C GLY A 121 -2.75 18.41 21.07
N GLU A 122 -2.06 19.56 21.11
CA GLU A 122 -2.70 20.84 21.38
C GLU A 122 -3.72 21.21 20.28
N PRO A 123 -4.84 21.87 20.63
CA PRO A 123 -5.88 22.21 19.67
C PRO A 123 -5.37 23.18 18.59
N SER A 124 -5.43 22.74 17.33
CA SER A 124 -5.01 23.50 16.15
C SER A 124 -5.82 24.78 15.95
N LEU A 125 -5.20 25.94 16.19
CA LEU A 125 -5.81 27.27 15.99
C LEU A 125 -5.85 27.74 14.52
N PHE A 126 -5.40 26.93 13.56
CA PHE A 126 -5.35 27.34 12.14
C PHE A 126 -6.68 27.10 11.41
N ILE A 127 -7.10 28.10 10.63
CA ILE A 127 -8.29 28.02 9.77
C ILE A 127 -7.85 27.70 8.33
N ILE A 128 -8.20 26.50 7.87
CA ILE A 128 -8.03 26.04 6.50
C ILE A 128 -9.22 26.54 5.67
N LYS A 129 -8.96 27.11 4.49
CA LYS A 129 -10.02 27.48 3.53
C LYS A 129 -10.02 26.49 2.37
N CYS A 130 -11.21 26.07 1.93
CA CYS A 130 -11.32 25.27 0.73
C CYS A 130 -10.92 26.10 -0.51
N PRO A 131 -10.06 25.58 -1.42
CA PRO A 131 -9.69 26.32 -2.63
C PRO A 131 -10.76 26.28 -3.74
N ARG A 132 -11.89 25.58 -3.52
CA ARG A 132 -12.96 25.38 -4.51
C ARG A 132 -14.35 25.87 -4.09
N CYS A 133 -14.53 26.26 -2.82
CA CYS A 133 -15.77 26.86 -2.31
C CYS A 133 -15.49 27.64 -1.02
N GLU A 134 -16.50 28.31 -0.47
CA GLU A 134 -16.36 29.20 0.69
C GLU A 134 -16.25 28.48 2.04
N SER A 135 -16.19 27.15 2.05
CA SER A 135 -16.12 26.33 3.27
C SER A 135 -14.77 26.47 3.98
N THR A 136 -14.80 26.55 5.31
CA THR A 136 -13.62 26.68 6.18
C THR A 136 -13.61 25.63 7.29
N PHE A 137 -12.41 25.22 7.71
CA PHE A 137 -12.19 24.11 8.62
C PHE A 137 -11.10 24.42 9.63
N ASN A 138 -11.18 23.82 10.81
CA ASN A 138 -10.20 23.94 11.92
C ASN A 138 -9.35 22.67 12.11
N SER A 139 -9.39 21.76 11.12
CA SER A 139 -8.68 20.48 11.13
C SER A 139 -8.52 19.98 9.69
N ASP A 140 -7.33 19.47 9.36
CA ASP A 140 -7.02 18.90 8.05
C ASP A 140 -7.95 17.73 7.68
N TYR A 141 -8.38 16.94 8.67
CA TYR A 141 -9.33 15.85 8.47
C TYR A 141 -10.68 16.34 7.92
N LEU A 142 -11.25 17.40 8.52
CA LEU A 142 -12.53 17.95 8.08
C LEU A 142 -12.42 18.61 6.70
N PHE A 143 -11.29 19.29 6.43
CA PHE A 143 -11.00 19.85 5.12
C PHE A 143 -10.87 18.75 4.04
N MET A 144 -10.04 17.73 4.28
CA MET A 144 -9.81 16.63 3.33
C MET A 144 -11.09 15.85 3.05
N LYS A 145 -11.86 15.51 4.09
CA LYS A 145 -13.15 14.83 3.93
C LYS A 145 -14.12 15.64 3.06
N HIS A 146 -14.27 16.94 3.35
CA HIS A 146 -15.08 17.82 2.51
C HIS A 146 -14.57 17.86 1.05
N TYR A 147 -13.25 17.96 0.86
CA TYR A 147 -12.67 18.04 -0.47
C TYR A 147 -12.90 16.75 -1.27
N GLU A 148 -12.75 15.59 -0.63
CA GLU A 148 -13.10 14.31 -1.25
C GLU A 148 -14.59 14.21 -1.57
N ASP A 149 -15.48 14.40 -0.61
CA ASP A 149 -16.92 14.17 -0.77
C ASP A 149 -17.58 15.17 -1.75
N VAL A 150 -17.16 16.43 -1.75
CA VAL A 150 -17.81 17.50 -2.55
C VAL A 150 -17.10 17.76 -3.89
N HIS A 151 -15.76 17.66 -3.92
CA HIS A 151 -14.96 18.16 -5.05
C HIS A 151 -14.23 17.08 -5.85
N VAL A 152 -14.14 15.84 -5.35
CA VAL A 152 -13.51 14.71 -6.05
C VAL A 152 -14.55 13.63 -6.37
N ARG A 153 -15.22 13.11 -5.35
CA ARG A 153 -16.20 12.02 -5.41
C ARG A 153 -17.60 12.56 -5.74
N LYS A 154 -17.77 13.17 -6.92
CA LYS A 154 -19.12 13.45 -7.43
C LYS A 154 -19.87 12.13 -7.62
N LEU A 155 -20.73 11.80 -6.66
CA LEU A 155 -21.74 10.75 -6.80
C LEU A 155 -22.66 11.15 -7.97
N HIS A 156 -22.65 10.31 -9.00
CA HIS A 156 -23.57 10.33 -10.14
C HIS A 156 -24.71 9.35 -9.88
#